data_AF-A0A929MQ97-F1
#
_entry.id   AF-A0A929MQ97-F1
#
_cell.length_a   1.000
_cell.length_b   1.000
_cell.length_c   1.000
_cell.angle_alpha   90.00
_cell.angle_beta   90.00
_cell.angle_gamma   90.00
#
_symmetry.space_group_name_H-M   'P 1'
#
loop_
_entity.id
_entity.type
_entity.pdbx_description
1 polymer ?
#
loop_
_entity_poly.entity_id
_entity_poly.type
_entity_poly.pdbx_seq_one_letter_code
_entity_poly.pdbx_strand_id
1 'polypeptide(L)'
;MLTIPINYTDLGGVYQILSGDKIGEIVRGQDPLWLAWASDLAHFRNIGDMSQVDHILKNWTPARFKVGQMIGSMGTLMGLAYAMYRNVDKDKLAEYRTMFISICLAVFLTGVTEPIEFLFMFAAMPLYLVYAVVQGASFAMADVWPLRVHSFGSIELLTRTPMTIQAGLAMDLVRFVVTTVAFAVIMYFIADFMIKKFNFATPGRNGNYDSGTTDSKDSGEAKPADEQVTTIIELLGGRENIVDVDACMTRLRVSVKDQSKVGSEEAWKKAGAMGLVLKDTGVQAIYGPKADVLKSDIQDALSH
;
A
#
# COMPACT_ATOMS: atom_id res chain seq x y z
N MET A 1 14.47 9.45 2.32
CA MET A 1 13.03 9.79 2.25
C MET A 1 12.85 11.29 2.46
N LEU A 2 12.48 12.04 1.42
CA LEU A 2 12.24 13.49 1.50
C LEU A 2 10.86 13.87 2.07
N THR A 3 9.94 12.90 2.18
CA THR A 3 8.54 13.12 2.57
C THR A 3 8.39 13.60 4.01
N ILE A 4 9.06 12.97 4.98
CA ILE A 4 8.97 13.37 6.39
C ILE A 4 9.49 14.80 6.60
N PRO A 5 10.69 15.17 6.12
CA PRO A 5 11.15 16.56 6.21
C PRO A 5 10.19 17.58 5.58
N ILE A 6 9.64 17.32 4.40
CA ILE A 6 8.72 18.24 3.72
C ILE A 6 7.38 18.38 4.49
N ASN A 7 6.86 17.32 5.08
CA ASN A 7 5.54 17.37 5.70
C ASN A 7 5.55 17.82 7.17
N TYR A 8 6.68 17.68 7.88
CA TYR A 8 6.71 17.85 9.33
C TYR A 8 7.88 18.69 9.86
N THR A 9 8.67 19.33 8.99
CA THR A 9 9.81 20.16 9.42
C THR A 9 9.85 21.49 8.65
N ASP A 10 10.75 22.39 9.06
CA ASP A 10 10.96 23.70 8.43
C ASP A 10 11.32 23.62 6.94
N LEU A 11 11.82 22.47 6.46
CA LEU A 11 12.06 22.25 5.03
C LEU A 11 10.77 22.39 4.20
N GLY A 12 9.63 21.99 4.78
CA GLY A 12 8.31 22.16 4.18
C GLY A 12 7.77 23.57 4.24
N GLY A 13 8.49 24.51 4.85
CA GLY A 13 7.99 25.84 5.17
C GLY A 13 7.30 25.91 6.53
N VAL A 14 6.97 27.15 6.90
CA VAL A 14 6.37 27.49 8.18
C VAL A 14 5.14 28.37 7.97
N TYR A 15 4.21 28.29 8.90
CA TYR A 15 3.01 29.13 8.89
C TYR A 15 2.70 29.60 10.30
N GLN A 16 2.38 30.89 10.43
CA GLN A 16 1.95 31.47 11.69
C GLN A 16 0.42 31.49 11.73
N ILE A 17 -0.16 30.90 12.77
CA ILE A 17 -1.61 30.84 12.94
C ILE A 17 -2.16 32.26 13.13
N LEU A 18 -3.20 32.60 12.38
CA LEU A 18 -3.77 33.94 12.32
C LEU A 18 -5.08 34.08 13.11
N SER A 19 -5.69 32.99 13.55
CA SER A 19 -6.96 33.00 14.28
C SER A 19 -7.08 31.90 15.36
N GLY A 20 -8.11 31.99 16.19
CA GLY A 20 -8.41 31.02 17.24
C GLY A 20 -7.45 31.08 18.45
N ASP A 21 -7.51 30.05 19.29
CA ASP A 21 -6.82 30.03 20.59
C ASP A 21 -5.29 29.97 20.49
N LYS A 22 -4.78 29.57 19.32
CA LYS A 22 -3.35 29.39 19.03
C LYS A 22 -2.76 30.50 18.16
N ILE A 23 -3.43 31.65 18.06
CA ILE A 23 -2.96 32.79 17.27
C ILE A 23 -1.51 33.15 17.62
N GLY A 24 -0.69 33.36 16.59
CA GLY A 24 0.72 33.68 16.71
C GLY A 24 1.66 32.47 16.83
N GLU A 25 1.16 31.25 17.09
CA GLU A 25 1.96 30.03 17.10
C GLU A 25 2.47 29.69 15.69
N ILE A 26 3.71 29.19 15.59
CA ILE A 26 4.33 28.78 14.31
C ILE A 26 4.27 27.27 14.17
N VAL A 27 3.57 26.80 13.14
CA VAL A 27 3.55 25.39 12.71
C VAL A 27 4.55 25.16 11.58
N ARG A 28 5.08 23.94 11.49
CA ARG A 28 6.19 23.57 10.61
C ARG A 28 5.83 22.37 9.75
N GLY A 29 6.19 22.43 8.47
CA GLY A 29 5.91 21.36 7.51
C GLY A 29 4.53 21.48 6.86
N GLN A 30 4.39 20.90 5.68
CA GLN A 30 3.21 21.06 4.81
C GLN A 30 1.90 20.57 5.45
N ASP A 31 1.91 19.52 6.28
CA ASP A 31 0.68 18.95 6.84
C ASP A 31 0.11 19.82 7.97
N PRO A 32 0.87 20.19 9.03
CA PRO A 32 0.42 21.18 10.01
C PRO A 32 0.10 22.54 9.38
N LEU A 33 0.88 22.96 8.38
CA LEU A 33 0.65 24.20 7.64
C LEU A 33 -0.72 24.21 6.95
N TRP A 34 -1.06 23.15 6.21
CA TRP A 34 -2.35 23.07 5.53
C TRP A 34 -3.53 23.10 6.52
N LEU A 35 -3.41 22.39 7.65
CA LEU A 35 -4.45 22.35 8.69
C LEU A 35 -4.68 23.73 9.33
N ALA A 36 -3.61 24.41 9.71
CA ALA A 36 -3.69 25.77 10.27
C ALA A 36 -4.26 26.76 9.24
N TRP A 37 -3.75 26.72 8.02
CA TRP A 37 -4.19 27.56 6.91
C TRP A 37 -5.68 27.37 6.59
N ALA A 38 -6.17 26.12 6.51
CA ALA A 38 -7.58 25.84 6.24
C ALA A 38 -8.49 26.28 7.40
N SER A 39 -8.05 26.12 8.64
CA SER A 39 -8.75 26.61 9.83
C SER A 39 -8.87 28.13 9.83
N ASP A 40 -7.79 28.86 9.55
CA ASP A 40 -7.82 30.32 9.47
C ASP A 40 -8.73 30.82 8.35
N LEU A 41 -8.68 30.18 7.16
CA LEU A 41 -9.63 30.48 6.08
C LEU A 41 -11.08 30.26 6.52
N ALA A 42 -11.38 29.14 7.18
CA ALA A 42 -12.72 28.86 7.68
C ALA A 42 -13.18 29.91 8.71
N HIS A 43 -12.30 30.30 9.63
CA HIS A 43 -12.57 31.31 10.63
C HIS A 43 -12.90 32.68 10.01
N PHE A 44 -11.98 33.23 9.20
CA PHE A 44 -12.16 34.58 8.61
C PHE A 44 -13.36 34.65 7.67
N ARG A 45 -13.66 33.55 6.95
CA ARG A 45 -14.89 33.46 6.16
C ARG A 45 -16.14 33.50 7.01
N ASN A 46 -16.15 32.83 8.17
CA ASN A 46 -17.29 32.78 9.06
C ASN A 46 -17.58 34.17 9.68
N ILE A 47 -16.54 34.92 10.05
CA ILE A 47 -16.69 36.29 10.59
C ILE A 47 -16.83 37.37 9.50
N GLY A 48 -16.77 37.00 8.22
CA GLY A 48 -16.96 37.91 7.08
C GLY A 48 -15.75 38.79 6.74
N ASP A 49 -14.57 38.53 7.30
CA ASP A 49 -13.34 39.28 6.99
C ASP A 49 -12.69 38.78 5.69
N MET A 50 -13.25 39.24 4.56
CA MET A 50 -12.76 38.85 3.23
C MET A 50 -11.37 39.42 2.91
N SER A 51 -10.93 40.49 3.61
CA SER A 51 -9.58 41.04 3.43
C SER A 51 -8.53 40.05 3.92
N GLN A 52 -8.76 39.43 5.08
CA GLN A 52 -7.87 38.38 5.60
C GLN A 52 -7.92 37.11 4.76
N VAL A 53 -9.11 36.71 4.27
CA VAL A 53 -9.23 35.58 3.35
C VAL A 53 -8.38 35.79 2.10
N ASP A 54 -8.48 36.95 1.46
CA ASP A 54 -7.69 37.28 0.27
C ASP A 54 -6.19 37.35 0.58
N HIS A 55 -5.81 37.87 1.75
CA HIS A 55 -4.43 37.89 2.20
C HIS A 55 -3.86 36.47 2.34
N ILE A 56 -4.60 35.56 2.97
CA ILE A 56 -4.18 34.17 3.16
C ILE A 56 -4.05 33.43 1.82
N LEU A 57 -5.03 33.59 0.93
CA LEU A 57 -5.04 32.91 -0.38
C LEU A 57 -3.92 33.39 -1.31
N LYS A 58 -3.47 34.65 -1.18
CA LYS A 58 -2.40 35.22 -2.03
C LYS A 58 -1.00 34.86 -1.56
N ASN A 59 -0.79 34.76 -0.25
CA ASN A 59 0.55 34.57 0.31
C ASN A 59 0.95 33.10 0.51
N TRP A 60 -0.03 32.19 0.68
CA TRP A 60 0.25 30.77 0.89
C TRP A 60 -0.52 29.89 -0.10
N THR A 61 0.21 28.96 -0.73
CA THR A 61 -0.36 27.90 -1.56
C THR A 61 0.13 26.54 -1.02
N PRO A 62 -0.62 25.92 -0.09
CA PRO A 62 -0.22 24.65 0.52
C PRO A 62 -0.49 23.46 -0.41
N ALA A 63 -0.05 22.28 0.02
CA ALA A 63 -0.35 20.97 -0.58
C ALA A 63 0.24 20.71 -1.99
N ARG A 64 1.04 21.64 -2.53
CA ARG A 64 1.72 21.49 -3.83
C ARG A 64 2.54 20.20 -3.93
N PHE A 65 3.23 19.86 -2.83
CA PHE A 65 4.04 18.65 -2.71
C PHE A 65 3.28 17.46 -2.09
N LYS A 66 1.94 17.50 -2.05
CA LYS A 66 1.11 16.43 -1.50
C LYS A 66 0.03 15.96 -2.46
N VAL A 67 -0.73 16.88 -3.08
CA VAL A 67 -1.93 16.53 -3.85
C VAL A 67 -1.64 15.59 -5.03
N GLY A 68 -0.43 15.66 -5.61
CA GLY A 68 0.02 14.71 -6.62
C GLY A 68 0.01 13.25 -6.12
N GLN A 69 0.42 13.00 -4.88
CA GLN A 69 0.38 11.67 -4.27
C GLN A 69 -1.06 11.17 -4.10
N MET A 70 -1.99 12.05 -3.74
CA MET A 70 -3.42 11.71 -3.63
C MET A 70 -4.02 11.33 -4.99
N ILE A 71 -3.68 12.09 -6.05
CA ILE A 71 -4.04 11.75 -7.44
C ILE A 71 -3.44 10.39 -7.82
N GLY A 72 -2.23 10.11 -7.35
CA GLY A 72 -1.52 8.84 -7.51
C GLY A 72 -2.30 7.65 -6.98
N SER A 73 -2.63 7.67 -5.69
CA SER A 73 -3.31 6.56 -5.00
C SER A 73 -4.77 6.40 -5.40
N MET A 74 -5.48 7.50 -5.69
CA MET A 74 -6.93 7.48 -5.96
C MET A 74 -7.28 7.42 -7.45
N GLY A 75 -6.32 7.71 -8.34
CA GLY A 75 -6.56 7.83 -9.78
C GLY A 75 -5.54 7.06 -10.60
N THR A 76 -4.29 7.55 -10.66
CA THR A 76 -3.22 7.01 -11.51
C THR A 76 -3.06 5.50 -11.33
N LEU A 77 -2.95 5.04 -10.08
CA LEU A 77 -2.79 3.61 -9.76
C LEU A 77 -4.07 2.82 -9.98
N MET A 78 -5.25 3.42 -9.86
CA MET A 78 -6.52 2.76 -10.19
C MET A 78 -6.60 2.46 -11.70
N GLY A 79 -6.19 3.43 -12.53
CA GLY A 79 -6.09 3.24 -13.98
C GLY A 79 -5.07 2.17 -14.36
N LEU A 80 -3.90 2.19 -13.72
CA LEU A 80 -2.84 1.21 -13.92
C LEU A 80 -3.28 -0.20 -13.52
N ALA A 81 -3.87 -0.36 -12.33
CA ALA A 81 -4.38 -1.63 -11.84
C ALA A 81 -5.50 -2.19 -12.74
N TYR A 82 -6.40 -1.33 -13.22
CA TYR A 82 -7.43 -1.74 -14.17
C TYR A 82 -6.83 -2.19 -15.52
N ALA A 83 -5.77 -1.52 -16.01
CA ALA A 83 -5.06 -1.93 -17.21
C ALA A 83 -4.37 -3.30 -17.03
N MET A 84 -3.73 -3.54 -15.88
CA MET A 84 -3.15 -4.85 -15.56
C MET A 84 -4.23 -5.93 -15.54
N TYR A 85 -5.33 -5.71 -14.80
CA TYR A 85 -6.46 -6.64 -14.73
C TYR A 85 -7.05 -6.96 -16.11
N ARG A 86 -7.22 -5.96 -16.98
CA ARG A 86 -7.74 -6.17 -18.34
C ARG A 86 -6.81 -6.98 -19.24
N ASN A 87 -5.53 -7.09 -18.90
CA ASN A 87 -4.52 -7.82 -19.66
C ASN A 87 -4.14 -9.18 -19.04
N VAL A 88 -4.78 -9.58 -17.93
CA VAL A 88 -4.72 -10.95 -17.38
C VAL A 88 -5.21 -11.95 -18.43
N ASP A 89 -4.60 -13.14 -18.44
CA ASP A 89 -5.00 -14.23 -19.33
C ASP A 89 -6.46 -14.63 -19.07
N LYS A 90 -7.21 -14.89 -20.15
CA LYS A 90 -8.68 -14.97 -20.10
C LYS A 90 -9.21 -16.05 -19.16
N ASP A 91 -8.47 -17.15 -19.04
CA ASP A 91 -8.73 -18.30 -18.18
C ASP A 91 -8.53 -18.00 -16.68
N LYS A 92 -7.77 -16.94 -16.34
CA LYS A 92 -7.39 -16.57 -14.96
C LYS A 92 -8.05 -15.28 -14.45
N LEU A 93 -8.81 -14.58 -15.30
CA LEU A 93 -9.48 -13.32 -14.94
C LEU A 93 -10.31 -13.42 -13.65
N ALA A 94 -11.03 -14.53 -13.45
CA ALA A 94 -11.87 -14.72 -12.27
C ALA A 94 -11.05 -14.81 -10.97
N GLU A 95 -9.90 -15.49 -11.02
CA GLU A 95 -8.99 -15.67 -9.88
C GLU A 95 -8.36 -14.34 -9.46
N TYR A 96 -7.88 -13.56 -10.43
CA TYR A 96 -7.20 -12.30 -10.16
C TYR A 96 -8.15 -11.14 -9.82
N ARG A 97 -9.46 -11.27 -10.11
CA ARG A 97 -10.44 -10.21 -9.84
C ARG A 97 -10.46 -9.81 -8.37
N THR A 98 -10.52 -10.78 -7.46
CA THR A 98 -10.61 -10.50 -6.01
C THR A 98 -9.31 -9.87 -5.50
N MET A 99 -8.16 -10.34 -5.98
CA MET A 99 -6.84 -9.77 -5.69
C MET A 99 -6.79 -8.28 -6.06
N PHE A 100 -7.12 -7.94 -7.30
CA PHE A 100 -7.11 -6.54 -7.75
C PHE A 100 -8.10 -5.67 -6.98
N ILE A 101 -9.32 -6.15 -6.71
CA ILE A 101 -10.31 -5.38 -5.93
C ILE A 101 -9.79 -5.09 -4.51
N SER A 102 -9.25 -6.10 -3.83
CA SER A 102 -8.74 -5.96 -2.45
C SER A 102 -7.58 -4.96 -2.38
N ILE A 103 -6.60 -5.13 -3.27
CA ILE A 103 -5.42 -4.26 -3.33
C ILE A 103 -5.83 -2.83 -3.70
N CYS A 104 -6.67 -2.65 -4.74
CA CYS A 104 -7.16 -1.32 -5.13
C CYS A 104 -7.91 -0.63 -4.00
N LEU A 105 -8.75 -1.37 -3.27
CA LEU A 105 -9.48 -0.81 -2.13
C LEU A 105 -8.52 -0.37 -1.03
N ALA A 106 -7.51 -1.18 -0.70
CA ALA A 106 -6.49 -0.81 0.29
C ALA A 106 -5.74 0.47 -0.10
N VAL A 107 -5.26 0.56 -1.35
CA VAL A 107 -4.53 1.74 -1.84
C VAL A 107 -5.44 2.98 -1.88
N PHE A 108 -6.68 2.84 -2.37
CA PHE A 108 -7.63 3.94 -2.46
C PHE A 108 -7.98 4.51 -1.08
N LEU A 109 -8.29 3.63 -0.13
CA LEU A 109 -8.74 4.02 1.21
C LEU A 109 -7.60 4.60 2.06
N THR A 110 -6.43 3.95 2.04
CA THR A 110 -5.32 4.27 2.94
C THR A 110 -4.30 5.24 2.35
N GLY A 111 -4.20 5.30 1.01
CA GLY A 111 -3.16 6.08 0.34
C GLY A 111 -1.79 5.41 0.27
N VAL A 112 -1.62 4.22 0.88
CA VAL A 112 -0.40 3.40 0.79
C VAL A 112 -0.36 2.76 -0.61
N THR A 113 0.65 3.08 -1.42
CA THR A 113 0.67 2.76 -2.87
C THR A 113 1.40 1.46 -3.21
N GLU A 114 2.26 1.01 -2.31
CA GLU A 114 3.13 -0.15 -2.44
C GLU A 114 2.38 -1.42 -2.90
N PRO A 115 1.17 -1.74 -2.40
CA PRO A 115 0.43 -2.93 -2.83
C PRO A 115 0.17 -3.02 -4.33
N ILE A 116 -0.01 -1.89 -5.04
CA ILE A 116 -0.14 -1.88 -6.50
C ILE A 116 1.23 -1.77 -7.17
N GLU A 117 2.12 -0.93 -6.65
CA GLU A 117 3.43 -0.70 -7.23
C GLU A 117 4.26 -1.98 -7.31
N PHE A 118 4.19 -2.83 -6.28
CA PHE A 118 4.94 -4.08 -6.21
C PHE A 118 4.50 -5.10 -7.28
N LEU A 119 3.29 -4.97 -7.81
CA LEU A 119 2.77 -5.85 -8.87
C LEU A 119 3.52 -5.70 -10.19
N PHE A 120 4.13 -4.54 -10.45
CA PHE A 120 4.76 -4.26 -11.74
C PHE A 120 6.15 -3.63 -11.65
N MET A 121 6.58 -3.10 -10.50
CA MET A 121 7.86 -2.39 -10.42
C MET A 121 9.04 -3.27 -10.85
N PHE A 122 9.04 -4.55 -10.44
CA PHE A 122 10.10 -5.49 -10.82
C PHE A 122 9.82 -6.22 -12.13
N ALA A 123 8.54 -6.48 -12.44
CA ALA A 123 8.13 -7.20 -13.63
C ALA A 123 8.15 -6.35 -14.91
N ALA A 124 8.00 -5.02 -14.77
CA ALA A 124 7.89 -4.07 -15.86
C ALA A 124 8.58 -2.74 -15.49
N MET A 125 9.88 -2.79 -15.20
CA MET A 125 10.70 -1.60 -14.86
C MET A 125 10.49 -0.39 -15.80
N PRO A 126 10.40 -0.54 -17.15
CA PRO A 126 10.11 0.59 -18.03
C PRO A 126 8.74 1.23 -17.75
N LEU A 127 7.72 0.44 -17.43
CA LEU A 127 6.41 0.95 -17.04
C LEU A 127 6.49 1.71 -15.70
N TYR A 128 7.32 1.26 -14.76
CA TYR A 128 7.57 1.95 -13.50
C TYR A 128 8.22 3.33 -13.69
N LEU A 129 9.18 3.45 -14.60
CA LEU A 129 9.78 4.76 -14.94
C LEU A 129 8.76 5.71 -15.57
N VAL A 130 7.92 5.21 -16.48
CA VAL A 130 6.84 6.02 -17.08
C VAL A 130 5.81 6.42 -16.02
N TYR A 131 5.42 5.50 -15.14
CA TYR A 131 4.56 5.78 -14.00
C TYR A 131 5.15 6.89 -13.12
N ALA A 132 6.45 6.84 -12.79
CA ALA A 132 7.11 7.87 -11.98
C ALA A 132 7.07 9.25 -12.65
N VAL A 133 7.20 9.33 -13.98
CA VAL A 133 7.06 10.59 -14.74
C VAL A 133 5.61 11.10 -14.71
N VAL A 134 4.63 10.22 -14.93
CA VAL A 134 3.19 10.58 -14.85
C VAL A 134 2.83 11.04 -13.43
N GLN A 135 3.40 10.39 -12.41
CA GLN A 135 3.27 10.77 -11.01
C GLN A 135 3.92 12.14 -10.75
N GLY A 136 5.09 12.43 -11.32
CA GLY A 136 5.68 13.77 -11.27
C GLY A 136 4.80 14.84 -11.92
N ALA A 137 4.15 14.51 -13.05
CA ALA A 137 3.20 15.41 -13.70
C ALA A 137 1.95 15.68 -12.86
N SER A 138 1.49 14.71 -12.05
CA SER A 138 0.37 14.95 -11.13
C SER A 138 0.74 15.91 -9.99
N PHE A 139 1.98 15.91 -9.51
CA PHE A 139 2.48 16.94 -8.60
C PHE A 139 2.56 18.31 -9.26
N ALA A 140 3.08 18.37 -10.49
CA ALA A 140 3.17 19.63 -11.24
C ALA A 140 1.79 20.27 -11.51
N MET A 141 0.73 19.47 -11.57
CA MET A 141 -0.64 19.97 -11.78
C MET A 141 -1.10 20.93 -10.67
N ALA A 142 -0.55 20.83 -9.46
CA ALA A 142 -0.86 21.73 -8.36
C ALA A 142 -0.48 23.20 -8.63
N ASP A 143 0.46 23.44 -9.56
CA ASP A 143 0.91 24.77 -9.97
C ASP A 143 0.23 25.28 -11.25
N VAL A 144 -0.43 24.38 -11.99
CA VAL A 144 -1.21 24.71 -13.20
C VAL A 144 -2.65 25.02 -12.83
N TRP A 145 -3.16 24.35 -11.81
CA TRP A 145 -4.57 24.37 -11.44
C TRP A 145 -4.74 24.34 -9.91
N PRO A 146 -5.67 25.12 -9.31
CA PRO A 146 -5.80 25.18 -7.85
C PRO A 146 -6.26 23.84 -7.26
N LEU A 147 -5.31 23.14 -6.64
CA LEU A 147 -5.46 21.83 -6.02
C LEU A 147 -4.94 21.86 -4.58
N ARG A 148 -5.49 22.74 -3.75
CA ARG A 148 -5.02 22.95 -2.36
C ARG A 148 -5.68 21.97 -1.38
N VAL A 149 -5.63 20.68 -1.70
CA VAL A 149 -6.20 19.60 -0.89
C VAL A 149 -5.05 18.75 -0.34
N HIS A 150 -5.05 18.50 0.96
CA HIS A 150 -4.01 17.71 1.64
C HIS A 150 -4.64 16.58 2.45
N SER A 151 -4.42 15.33 2.04
CA SER A 151 -4.79 14.13 2.80
C SER A 151 -3.93 12.93 2.36
N PHE A 152 -3.97 11.84 3.12
CA PHE A 152 -3.36 10.56 2.79
C PHE A 152 -4.46 9.48 2.74
N GLY A 153 -4.83 9.10 1.51
CA GLY A 153 -5.96 8.19 1.26
C GLY A 153 -7.32 8.88 1.27
N SER A 154 -8.34 8.16 0.81
CA SER A 154 -9.70 8.67 0.70
C SER A 154 -10.41 8.78 2.05
N ILE A 155 -10.02 7.98 3.05
CA ILE A 155 -10.62 8.06 4.40
C ILE A 155 -10.28 9.42 5.01
N GLU A 156 -9.01 9.82 4.96
CA GLU A 156 -8.59 11.12 5.49
C GLU A 156 -9.14 12.28 4.63
N LEU A 157 -9.26 12.09 3.31
CA LEU A 157 -9.93 13.08 2.46
C LEU A 157 -11.37 13.32 2.94
N LEU A 158 -12.11 12.25 3.25
CA LEU A 158 -13.49 12.34 3.70
C LEU A 158 -13.59 13.07 5.04
N THR A 159 -12.69 12.80 6.00
CA THR A 159 -12.69 13.49 7.30
C THR A 159 -12.31 14.98 7.18
N ARG A 160 -11.44 15.33 6.22
CA ARG A 160 -11.02 16.73 5.95
C ARG A 160 -11.99 17.50 5.03
N THR A 161 -12.96 16.83 4.42
CA THR A 161 -13.91 17.44 3.47
C THR A 161 -14.77 18.56 4.09
N PRO A 162 -15.37 18.39 5.28
CA PRO A 162 -16.16 19.47 5.92
C PRO A 162 -15.33 20.73 6.16
N MET A 163 -14.10 20.60 6.68
CA MET A 163 -13.18 21.72 6.89
C MET A 163 -12.83 22.41 5.57
N THR A 164 -12.56 21.62 4.52
CA THR A 164 -12.24 22.14 3.18
C THR A 164 -13.40 22.96 2.60
N ILE A 165 -14.65 22.52 2.81
CA ILE A 165 -15.85 23.25 2.37
C ILE A 165 -16.01 24.55 3.17
N GLN A 166 -15.83 24.50 4.50
CA GLN A 166 -15.91 25.69 5.38
C GLN A 166 -14.84 26.73 5.01
N ALA A 167 -13.65 26.30 4.63
CA ALA A 167 -12.57 27.15 4.13
C ALA A 167 -12.86 27.78 2.74
N GLY A 168 -13.99 27.46 2.10
CA GLY A 168 -14.36 27.98 0.78
C GLY A 168 -13.67 27.27 -0.39
N LEU A 169 -13.10 26.08 -0.15
CA LEU A 169 -12.30 25.33 -1.12
C LEU A 169 -13.10 24.19 -1.76
N ALA A 170 -14.43 24.26 -1.74
CA ALA A 170 -15.30 23.25 -2.37
C ALA A 170 -14.98 23.05 -3.86
N MET A 171 -14.60 24.12 -4.57
CA MET A 171 -14.18 24.02 -5.96
C MET A 171 -12.86 23.26 -6.11
N ASP A 172 -11.91 23.41 -5.19
CA ASP A 172 -10.65 22.64 -5.21
C ASP A 172 -10.90 21.13 -5.06
N LEU A 173 -11.95 20.71 -4.32
CA LEU A 173 -12.36 19.30 -4.25
C LEU A 173 -12.92 18.79 -5.59
N VAL A 174 -13.79 19.55 -6.23
CA VAL A 174 -14.33 19.19 -7.57
C VAL A 174 -13.19 19.06 -8.58
N ARG A 175 -12.29 20.04 -8.56
CA ARG A 175 -11.07 20.09 -9.37
C ARG A 175 -10.16 18.88 -9.12
N PHE A 176 -9.98 18.50 -7.87
CA PHE A 176 -9.24 17.31 -7.47
C PHE A 176 -9.86 16.04 -8.05
N VAL A 177 -11.18 15.86 -7.95
CA VAL A 177 -11.88 14.70 -8.52
C VAL A 177 -11.72 14.63 -10.04
N VAL A 178 -11.95 15.74 -10.74
CA VAL A 178 -11.78 15.81 -12.21
C VAL A 178 -10.36 15.45 -12.62
N THR A 179 -9.36 16.02 -11.93
CA THR A 179 -7.95 15.75 -12.19
C THR A 179 -7.61 14.28 -11.93
N THR A 180 -8.09 13.73 -10.81
CA THR A 180 -7.87 12.33 -10.43
C THR A 180 -8.41 11.36 -11.47
N VAL A 181 -9.64 11.60 -11.96
CA VAL A 181 -10.25 10.80 -13.03
C VAL A 181 -9.46 10.93 -14.34
N ALA A 182 -9.03 12.14 -14.71
CA ALA A 182 -8.22 12.35 -15.91
C ALA A 182 -6.91 11.55 -15.86
N PHE A 183 -6.17 11.62 -14.74
CA PHE A 183 -4.93 10.85 -14.56
C PHE A 183 -5.17 9.34 -14.51
N ALA A 184 -6.31 8.86 -13.97
CA ALA A 184 -6.68 7.46 -14.04
C ALA A 184 -6.87 6.99 -15.50
N VAL A 185 -7.59 7.75 -16.31
CA VAL A 185 -7.83 7.44 -17.72
C VAL A 185 -6.53 7.48 -18.53
N ILE A 186 -5.71 8.52 -18.33
CA ILE A 186 -4.41 8.66 -18.99
C ILE A 186 -3.52 7.47 -18.65
N MET A 187 -3.39 7.12 -17.37
CA MET A 187 -2.52 6.03 -16.94
C MET A 187 -3.03 4.67 -17.43
N TYR A 188 -4.36 4.47 -17.47
CA TYR A 188 -4.94 3.26 -18.06
C TYR A 188 -4.50 3.05 -19.50
N PHE A 189 -4.61 4.07 -20.36
CA PHE A 189 -4.24 3.94 -21.77
C PHE A 189 -2.73 3.75 -21.96
N ILE A 190 -1.91 4.46 -21.17
CA ILE A 190 -0.45 4.29 -21.19
C ILE A 190 -0.08 2.85 -20.80
N ALA A 191 -0.60 2.37 -19.67
CA ALA A 191 -0.31 1.03 -19.17
C ALA A 191 -0.82 -0.05 -20.12
N ASP A 192 -2.07 0.04 -20.59
CA ASP A 192 -2.66 -0.93 -21.52
C ASP A 192 -1.84 -1.03 -22.83
N PHE A 193 -1.43 0.12 -23.38
CA PHE A 193 -0.57 0.15 -24.56
C PHE A 193 0.78 -0.51 -24.29
N MET A 194 1.46 -0.14 -23.20
CA MET A 194 2.79 -0.67 -22.89
C MET A 194 2.76 -2.17 -22.58
N ILE A 195 1.77 -2.64 -21.81
CA ILE A 195 1.61 -4.06 -21.48
C ILE A 195 1.42 -4.89 -22.75
N LYS A 196 0.58 -4.43 -23.69
CA LYS A 196 0.36 -5.14 -24.96
C LYS A 196 1.56 -5.04 -25.90
N LYS A 197 2.17 -3.86 -26.03
CA LYS A 197 3.25 -3.59 -26.98
C LYS A 197 4.55 -4.31 -26.63
N PHE A 198 4.89 -4.34 -25.35
CA PHE A 198 6.14 -4.94 -24.85
C PHE A 198 5.94 -6.31 -24.21
N ASN A 199 4.70 -6.81 -24.21
CA ASN A 199 4.32 -8.11 -23.66
C ASN A 199 4.80 -8.32 -22.21
N PHE A 200 4.60 -7.31 -21.36
CA PHE A 200 5.05 -7.37 -19.97
C PHE A 200 4.37 -8.49 -19.19
N ALA A 201 5.12 -9.14 -18.30
CA ALA A 201 4.64 -10.20 -17.41
C ALA A 201 4.00 -9.61 -16.15
N THR A 202 2.90 -8.87 -16.31
CA THR A 202 2.07 -8.39 -15.19
C THR A 202 1.36 -9.57 -14.50
N PRO A 203 0.88 -9.45 -13.25
CA PRO A 203 0.21 -10.54 -12.56
C PRO A 203 -0.93 -11.13 -13.39
N GLY A 204 -1.00 -12.46 -13.46
CA GLY A 204 -1.97 -13.21 -14.26
C GLY A 204 -1.63 -13.29 -15.76
N ARG A 205 -0.40 -12.95 -16.18
CA ARG A 205 0.01 -12.92 -17.59
C ARG A 205 1.46 -13.36 -17.80
N ASN A 206 1.74 -14.03 -18.92
CA ASN A 206 3.09 -14.30 -19.45
C ASN A 206 4.04 -14.92 -18.40
N GLY A 207 3.58 -15.97 -17.72
CA GLY A 207 4.38 -16.69 -16.71
C GLY A 207 4.35 -16.08 -15.31
N ASN A 208 3.84 -14.86 -15.13
CA ASN A 208 3.62 -14.26 -13.81
C ASN A 208 2.27 -14.71 -13.25
N TYR A 209 2.16 -16.01 -12.98
CA TYR A 209 1.01 -16.62 -12.33
C TYR A 209 1.38 -16.82 -10.87
N ASP A 210 0.94 -15.90 -10.03
CA ASP A 210 0.97 -16.11 -8.60
C ASP A 210 -0.02 -17.23 -8.25
N SER A 211 0.45 -18.25 -7.54
CA SER A 211 -0.35 -19.37 -7.01
C SER A 211 -1.05 -19.00 -5.69
N GLY A 212 -1.26 -17.70 -5.47
CA GLY A 212 -1.38 -17.09 -4.15
C GLY A 212 -2.75 -16.51 -3.76
N THR A 213 -3.80 -16.64 -4.57
CA THR A 213 -5.16 -16.17 -4.21
C THR A 213 -6.28 -17.14 -4.57
N THR A 214 -6.00 -18.43 -4.40
CA THR A 214 -7.02 -19.44 -4.16
C THR A 214 -6.69 -20.11 -2.86
N ASP A 215 -7.68 -20.19 -1.95
CA ASP A 215 -7.80 -21.35 -1.07
C ASP A 215 -7.30 -22.56 -1.84
N SER A 216 -6.24 -23.20 -1.33
CA SER A 216 -5.65 -24.37 -1.95
C SER A 216 -6.70 -25.47 -2.04
N LYS A 217 -7.50 -25.48 -3.11
CA LYS A 217 -7.98 -26.70 -3.74
C LYS A 217 -6.87 -27.17 -4.67
N ASP A 218 -5.69 -27.38 -4.10
CA ASP A 218 -4.78 -28.32 -4.73
C ASP A 218 -5.27 -29.71 -4.33
N SER A 219 -5.70 -30.43 -5.34
CA SER A 219 -6.08 -31.83 -5.31
C SER A 219 -4.85 -32.73 -5.14
N GLY A 220 -4.12 -32.53 -4.05
CA GLY A 220 -3.24 -33.54 -3.46
C GLY A 220 -3.80 -33.80 -2.07
N GLU A 221 -4.12 -35.05 -1.74
CA GLU A 221 -4.72 -35.48 -0.47
C GLU A 221 -4.24 -34.63 0.72
N ALA A 222 -5.08 -33.67 1.13
CA ALA A 222 -4.84 -32.89 2.31
C ALA A 222 -5.00 -33.83 3.50
N LYS A 223 -3.87 -34.23 4.06
CA LYS A 223 -3.84 -34.80 5.40
C LYS A 223 -4.51 -33.79 6.36
N PRO A 224 -5.40 -34.22 7.26
CA PRO A 224 -6.06 -33.32 8.22
C PRO A 224 -5.04 -32.40 8.90
N ALA A 225 -5.43 -31.16 9.19
CA ALA A 225 -4.52 -30.12 9.74
C ALA A 225 -3.71 -30.63 10.94
N ASP A 226 -4.33 -31.45 11.80
CA ASP A 226 -3.69 -32.11 12.94
C ASP A 226 -2.54 -33.06 12.54
N GLU A 227 -2.67 -33.76 11.41
CA GLU A 227 -1.66 -34.69 10.91
C GLU A 227 -0.46 -33.95 10.30
N GLN A 228 -0.69 -32.79 9.66
CA GLN A 228 0.38 -31.95 9.14
C GLN A 228 1.20 -31.33 10.27
N VAL A 229 0.55 -30.81 11.31
CA VAL A 229 1.20 -30.25 12.51
C VAL A 229 2.03 -31.31 13.22
N THR A 230 1.46 -32.51 13.40
CA THR A 230 2.17 -33.64 14.01
C THR A 230 3.41 -34.02 13.19
N THR A 231 3.27 -34.11 11.87
CA THR A 231 4.40 -34.39 10.97
C THR A 231 5.49 -33.32 11.06
N ILE A 232 5.12 -32.04 11.16
CA ILE A 232 6.10 -30.93 11.30
C ILE A 232 6.85 -31.05 12.63
N ILE A 233 6.16 -31.36 13.74
CA ILE A 233 6.78 -31.55 15.05
C ILE A 233 7.77 -32.73 15.03
N GLU A 234 7.42 -33.84 14.37
CA GLU A 234 8.33 -34.97 14.18
C GLU A 234 9.55 -34.59 13.35
N LEU A 235 9.35 -33.85 12.25
CA LEU A 235 10.44 -33.36 11.40
C LEU A 235 11.36 -32.37 12.12
N LEU A 236 10.88 -31.70 13.16
CA LEU A 236 11.70 -30.83 14.01
C LEU A 236 12.51 -31.62 15.07
N GLY A 237 12.40 -32.95 15.09
CA GLY A 237 13.07 -33.81 16.07
C GLY A 237 12.25 -34.04 17.34
N GLY A 238 10.94 -33.79 17.28
CA GLY A 238 10.00 -33.95 18.38
C GLY A 238 9.88 -32.71 19.27
N ARG A 239 8.85 -32.71 20.14
CA ARG A 239 8.49 -31.57 21.01
C ARG A 239 9.65 -31.10 21.88
N GLU A 240 10.41 -32.05 22.43
CA GLU A 240 11.57 -31.80 23.30
C GLU A 240 12.69 -31.02 22.61
N ASN A 241 12.75 -31.06 21.28
CA ASN A 241 13.77 -30.39 20.49
C ASN A 241 13.41 -28.95 20.11
N ILE A 242 12.15 -28.54 20.27
CA ILE A 242 11.65 -27.22 19.89
C ILE A 242 11.85 -26.26 21.06
N VAL A 243 12.46 -25.09 20.79
CA VAL A 243 12.70 -24.03 21.78
C VAL A 243 11.71 -22.89 21.59
N ASP A 244 11.54 -22.44 20.35
CA ASP A 244 10.68 -21.32 20.01
C ASP A 244 10.11 -21.49 18.59
N VAL A 245 8.87 -21.05 18.40
CA VAL A 245 8.14 -21.15 17.13
C VAL A 245 7.59 -19.77 16.80
N ASP A 246 8.07 -19.21 15.70
CA ASP A 246 7.65 -17.92 15.17
C ASP A 246 7.35 -18.01 13.67
N ALA A 247 6.71 -16.99 13.11
CA ALA A 247 6.39 -16.94 11.69
C ALA A 247 6.47 -15.50 11.16
N CYS A 248 6.80 -15.40 9.88
CA CYS A 248 6.56 -14.21 9.07
C CYS A 248 5.42 -14.50 8.08
N MET A 249 5.16 -13.59 7.14
CA MET A 249 4.11 -13.80 6.11
C MET A 249 4.25 -15.11 5.32
N THR A 250 5.46 -15.59 5.06
CA THR A 250 5.67 -16.75 4.17
C THR A 250 6.53 -17.87 4.75
N ARG A 251 7.07 -17.67 5.95
CA ARG A 251 8.11 -18.53 6.53
C ARG A 251 7.80 -18.84 7.98
N LEU A 252 7.74 -20.13 8.29
CA LEU A 252 7.77 -20.66 9.65
C LEU A 252 9.24 -20.66 10.10
N ARG A 253 9.52 -20.08 11.27
CA ARG A 253 10.84 -19.98 11.88
C ARG A 253 10.82 -20.72 13.20
N VAL A 254 11.62 -21.76 13.31
CA VAL A 254 11.70 -22.58 14.52
C VAL A 254 13.13 -22.59 15.02
N SER A 255 13.30 -22.31 16.30
CA SER A 255 14.57 -22.52 16.99
C SER A 255 14.56 -23.91 17.63
N VAL A 256 15.56 -24.73 17.34
CA VAL A 256 15.69 -26.10 17.88
C VAL A 256 16.92 -26.25 18.78
N LYS A 257 16.90 -27.22 19.68
CA LYS A 257 18.04 -27.53 20.57
C LYS A 257 19.15 -28.28 19.81
N ASP A 258 18.77 -29.21 18.94
CA ASP A 258 19.67 -30.06 18.18
C ASP A 258 19.25 -30.12 16.71
N GLN A 259 20.07 -29.53 15.85
CA GLN A 259 19.82 -29.47 14.41
C GLN A 259 19.92 -30.84 13.74
N SER A 260 20.68 -31.79 14.31
CA SER A 260 20.92 -33.12 13.71
C SER A 260 19.67 -34.00 13.71
N LYS A 261 18.69 -33.68 14.56
CA LYS A 261 17.39 -34.36 14.64
C LYS A 261 16.36 -33.82 13.66
N VAL A 262 16.69 -32.74 12.92
CA VAL A 262 15.78 -32.15 11.95
C VAL A 262 15.78 -33.01 10.67
N GLY A 263 14.58 -33.33 10.18
CA GLY A 263 14.39 -34.14 8.98
C GLY A 263 14.98 -33.50 7.71
N SER A 264 15.22 -34.33 6.69
CA SER A 264 15.80 -33.88 5.42
C SER A 264 14.87 -32.94 4.65
N GLU A 265 15.45 -32.11 3.78
CA GLU A 265 14.69 -31.19 2.92
C GLU A 265 13.59 -31.89 2.10
N GLU A 266 13.84 -33.12 1.66
CA GLU A 266 12.84 -33.94 0.94
C GLU A 266 11.63 -34.28 1.80
N ALA A 267 11.83 -34.57 3.08
CA ALA A 267 10.76 -34.88 4.01
C ALA A 267 9.92 -33.62 4.32
N TRP A 268 10.58 -32.45 4.43
CA TRP A 268 9.90 -31.16 4.56
C TRP A 268 9.08 -30.80 3.33
N LYS A 269 9.59 -31.08 2.12
CA LYS A 269 8.82 -30.91 0.87
C LYS A 269 7.60 -31.82 0.82
N LYS A 270 7.71 -33.07 1.29
CA LYS A 270 6.57 -33.98 1.45
C LYS A 270 5.55 -33.49 2.48
N ALA A 271 5.99 -32.77 3.52
CA ALA A 271 5.12 -32.10 4.49
C ALA A 271 4.54 -30.76 3.99
N GLY A 272 4.70 -30.43 2.71
CA GLY A 272 4.11 -29.25 2.07
C GLY A 272 4.97 -27.98 2.13
N ALA A 273 6.23 -28.06 2.56
CA ALA A 273 7.14 -26.91 2.51
C ALA A 273 7.64 -26.70 1.08
N MET A 274 7.62 -25.45 0.60
CA MET A 274 8.20 -25.07 -0.69
C MET A 274 9.73 -25.00 -0.67
N GLY A 275 10.30 -24.84 0.53
CA GLY A 275 11.74 -24.83 0.74
C GLY A 275 12.10 -24.88 2.22
N LEU A 276 13.32 -25.33 2.49
CA LEU A 276 13.88 -25.44 3.83
C LEU A 276 15.24 -24.73 3.88
N VAL A 277 15.45 -23.91 4.89
CA VAL A 277 16.73 -23.26 5.17
C VAL A 277 17.14 -23.62 6.59
N LEU A 278 18.30 -24.24 6.71
CA LEU A 278 18.88 -24.65 7.98
C LEU A 278 20.11 -23.79 8.25
N LYS A 279 20.14 -23.10 9.40
CA LYS A 279 21.29 -22.29 9.81
C LYS A 279 21.46 -22.36 11.33
N ASP A 280 22.59 -22.91 11.76
CA ASP A 280 22.87 -23.15 13.18
C ASP A 280 21.70 -23.89 13.85
N THR A 281 21.15 -23.34 14.94
CA THR A 281 19.96 -23.89 15.61
C THR A 281 18.62 -23.41 15.00
N GLY A 282 18.66 -22.63 13.93
CA GLY A 282 17.48 -22.09 13.25
C GLY A 282 17.03 -22.93 12.06
N VAL A 283 15.76 -23.32 12.09
CA VAL A 283 15.05 -24.00 10.99
C VAL A 283 14.05 -23.01 10.38
N GLN A 284 14.14 -22.75 9.08
CA GLN A 284 13.15 -21.94 8.37
C GLN A 284 12.51 -22.74 7.25
N ALA A 285 11.21 -22.97 7.36
CA ALA A 285 10.43 -23.65 6.33
C ALA A 285 9.50 -22.65 5.62
N ILE A 286 9.48 -22.69 4.29
CA ILE A 286 8.69 -21.77 3.47
C ILE A 286 7.34 -22.43 3.18
N TYR A 287 6.28 -21.97 3.84
CA TYR A 287 4.90 -22.46 3.66
C TYR A 287 3.99 -21.45 2.95
N GLY A 288 4.52 -20.28 2.59
CA GLY A 288 3.70 -19.20 2.03
C GLY A 288 2.73 -18.65 3.08
N PRO A 289 1.55 -18.13 2.68
CA PRO A 289 0.63 -17.43 3.59
C PRO A 289 0.09 -18.30 4.74
N LYS A 290 0.31 -19.62 4.70
CA LYS A 290 -0.06 -20.58 5.75
C LYS A 290 0.90 -20.59 6.94
N ALA A 291 2.03 -19.89 6.87
CA ALA A 291 3.07 -19.93 7.90
C ALA A 291 2.58 -19.46 9.28
N ASP A 292 1.73 -18.42 9.32
CA ASP A 292 1.21 -17.86 10.58
C ASP A 292 0.18 -18.79 11.24
N VAL A 293 -0.67 -19.44 10.43
CA VAL A 293 -1.63 -20.46 10.91
C VAL A 293 -0.88 -21.66 11.48
N LEU A 294 0.10 -22.20 10.74
CA LEU A 294 0.91 -23.33 11.20
C LEU A 294 1.67 -23.02 12.49
N LYS A 295 2.14 -21.78 12.69
CA LYS A 295 2.73 -21.36 13.97
C LYS A 295 1.73 -21.53 15.11
N SER A 296 0.52 -20.99 14.97
CA SER A 296 -0.52 -21.08 16.01
C SER A 296 -0.83 -22.54 16.34
N ASP A 297 -1.06 -23.36 15.31
CA ASP A 297 -1.42 -24.76 15.50
C ASP A 297 -0.29 -25.57 16.17
N ILE A 298 0.97 -25.31 15.82
CA ILE A 298 2.12 -25.95 16.47
C ILE A 298 2.24 -25.49 17.93
N GLN A 299 2.06 -24.20 18.22
CA GLN A 299 2.12 -23.69 19.59
C GLN A 299 1.01 -24.30 20.46
N ASP A 300 -0.20 -24.39 19.94
CA ASP A 300 -1.32 -25.05 20.61
C ASP A 300 -1.01 -26.54 20.87
N ALA A 301 -0.49 -27.24 19.86
CA ALA A 301 -0.09 -28.64 19.99
C ALA A 301 1.10 -28.89 20.94
N LEU A 302 1.93 -27.88 21.22
CA LEU A 302 3.04 -27.96 22.19
C LEU A 302 2.59 -27.64 23.62
N SER A 303 1.47 -26.94 23.78
CA SER A 303 0.91 -26.56 25.08
C SER A 303 0.13 -27.69 25.78
N HIS A 304 -0.17 -28.77 25.06
CA HIS A 304 -0.82 -30.01 25.51
C HIS A 304 0.16 -31.17 25.56
#